data_AF-A0A3M1MIB5-F1
#
_entry.id   AF-A0A3M1MIB5-F1
#
_cell.length_a   1.000
_cell.length_b   1.000
_cell.length_c   1.000
_cell.angle_alpha   90.00
_cell.angle_beta   90.00
_cell.angle_gamma   90.00
#
_symmetry.space_group_name_H-M   'P 1'
#
loop_
_entity.id
_entity.type
_entity.pdbx_description
1 polymer ?
#
loop_
_entity_poly.entity_id
_entity_poly.type
_entity_poly.pdbx_seq_one_letter_code
_entity_poly.pdbx_strand_id
1 'polypeptide(L)'
;MTFPEDVVPLDACPRLGSTVDEDTRFAYPSEGNRCYALDEPERIAFPYQQGYCLGKNHQDCPLFQGTTHKMPPEARWRGRETPLSVPGLHWGWLLTLFVILALLGGGAWLFTHPAAPAVTVSPFPA
;
A
#
# COMPACT_ATOMS: atom_id res chain seq x y z
N MET A 1 -3.83 -28.68 -31.71
CA MET A 1 -4.82 -28.59 -30.63
C MET A 1 -5.32 -27.15 -30.63
N THR A 2 -6.35 -26.88 -31.40
CA THR A 2 -7.02 -25.58 -31.45
C THR A 2 -7.91 -25.49 -30.21
N PHE A 3 -7.59 -24.59 -29.28
CA PHE A 3 -8.50 -24.26 -28.18
C PHE A 3 -9.72 -23.56 -28.78
N PRO A 4 -10.95 -23.97 -28.47
CA PRO A 4 -12.14 -23.28 -28.96
C PRO A 4 -12.12 -21.84 -28.43
N GLU A 5 -12.13 -20.87 -29.34
CA GLU A 5 -12.03 -19.43 -29.05
C GLU A 5 -13.31 -18.86 -28.40
N ASP A 6 -14.38 -19.64 -28.21
CA ASP A 6 -15.73 -19.08 -28.10
C ASP A 6 -16.61 -19.62 -26.95
N VAL A 7 -16.14 -19.62 -25.70
CA VAL A 7 -17.09 -19.61 -24.57
C VAL A 7 -16.60 -18.70 -23.44
N VAL A 8 -16.42 -17.42 -23.76
CA VAL A 8 -16.61 -16.39 -22.73
C VAL A 8 -18.08 -16.53 -22.29
N PRO A 9 -18.40 -16.77 -21.01
CA PRO A 9 -19.79 -16.82 -20.58
C PRO A 9 -20.44 -15.48 -20.97
N LEU A 10 -21.33 -15.51 -21.98
CA LEU A 10 -22.03 -14.35 -22.55
C LEU A 10 -22.84 -13.58 -21.49
N ASP A 11 -22.99 -14.18 -20.32
CA ASP A 11 -23.79 -13.70 -19.24
C ASP A 11 -23.07 -12.65 -18.38
N ALA A 12 -21.74 -12.48 -18.48
CA ALA A 12 -20.99 -11.52 -17.64
C ALA A 12 -20.73 -10.19 -18.37
N CYS A 13 -20.58 -9.10 -17.60
CA CYS A 13 -20.42 -7.73 -18.12
C CYS A 13 -19.25 -7.60 -19.10
N PRO A 14 -19.47 -7.17 -20.36
CA PRO A 14 -18.40 -6.95 -21.35
C PRO A 14 -17.38 -5.87 -20.96
N ARG A 15 -17.72 -5.00 -20.00
CA ARG A 15 -16.82 -3.95 -19.47
C ARG A 15 -16.05 -4.40 -18.23
N LEU A 16 -16.13 -5.68 -17.86
CA LEU A 16 -15.37 -6.26 -16.77
C LEU A 16 -14.12 -6.94 -17.34
N GLY A 17 -12.96 -6.43 -16.98
CA GLY A 17 -11.66 -7.00 -17.34
C GLY A 17 -10.79 -7.24 -16.11
N SER A 18 -9.57 -7.72 -16.33
CA SER A 18 -8.57 -7.97 -15.29
C SER A 18 -7.55 -6.84 -15.22
N THR A 19 -6.76 -6.77 -14.16
CA THR A 19 -5.66 -5.79 -14.06
C THR A 19 -4.54 -6.00 -15.08
N VAL A 20 -4.45 -7.19 -15.67
CA VAL A 20 -3.36 -7.57 -16.58
C VAL A 20 -3.78 -7.38 -18.03
N ASP A 21 -5.06 -7.63 -18.30
CA ASP A 21 -5.63 -7.65 -19.64
C ASP A 21 -7.15 -7.36 -19.54
N GLU A 22 -7.62 -6.44 -20.38
CA GLU A 22 -9.00 -5.95 -20.38
C GLU A 22 -9.99 -6.96 -20.96
N ASP A 23 -9.52 -7.83 -21.86
CA ASP A 23 -10.36 -8.82 -22.54
C ASP A 23 -10.58 -10.09 -21.69
N THR A 24 -9.72 -10.30 -20.70
CA THR A 24 -9.83 -11.40 -19.75
C THR A 24 -10.36 -10.93 -18.41
N ARG A 25 -11.06 -11.81 -17.69
CA ARG A 25 -11.66 -11.50 -16.39
C ARG A 25 -11.62 -12.69 -15.45
N PHE A 26 -11.66 -12.44 -14.14
CA PHE A 26 -11.85 -13.51 -13.17
C PHE A 26 -13.33 -13.90 -13.12
N ALA A 27 -13.64 -15.19 -13.18
CA ALA A 27 -15.00 -15.74 -13.10
C ALA A 27 -15.63 -15.68 -11.69
N TYR A 28 -14.91 -15.12 -10.71
CA TYR A 28 -15.33 -15.00 -9.32
C TYR A 28 -14.97 -13.59 -8.81
N PRO A 29 -15.61 -13.11 -7.72
CA PRO A 29 -15.28 -11.82 -7.14
C PRO A 29 -13.81 -11.75 -6.75
N SER A 30 -13.07 -10.82 -7.35
CA SER A 30 -11.62 -10.77 -7.24
C SER A 30 -11.13 -9.33 -7.18
N GLU A 31 -10.04 -9.11 -6.44
CA GLU A 31 -9.33 -7.84 -6.41
C GLU A 31 -8.67 -7.50 -7.74
N GLY A 32 -8.49 -8.50 -8.60
CA GLY A 32 -7.95 -8.34 -9.94
C GLY A 32 -8.98 -7.88 -10.97
N ASN A 33 -10.28 -7.90 -10.67
CA ASN A 33 -11.30 -7.40 -11.59
C ASN A 33 -11.35 -5.86 -11.59
N ARG A 34 -11.51 -5.27 -12.78
CA ARG A 34 -11.59 -3.82 -13.03
C ARG A 34 -12.82 -3.47 -13.87
N CYS A 35 -13.42 -2.33 -13.59
CA CYS A 35 -14.48 -1.77 -14.43
C CYS A 35 -13.86 -0.88 -15.49
N TYR A 36 -13.97 -1.27 -16.76
CA TYR A 36 -13.52 -0.48 -17.90
C TYR A 36 -14.61 0.46 -18.45
N ALA A 37 -15.78 0.54 -17.81
CA ALA A 37 -16.83 1.49 -18.22
C ALA A 37 -16.52 2.95 -17.81
N LEU A 38 -15.57 3.14 -16.90
CA LEU A 38 -15.08 4.43 -16.44
C LEU A 38 -13.89 4.89 -17.30
N ASP A 39 -13.62 6.20 -17.31
CA ASP A 39 -12.44 6.76 -18.01
C ASP A 39 -11.12 6.18 -17.47
N GLU A 40 -11.07 5.91 -16.17
CA GLU A 40 -9.97 5.23 -15.51
C GLU A 40 -10.45 3.86 -14.97
N PRO A 41 -9.81 2.74 -15.36
CA PRO A 41 -10.22 1.42 -14.89
C PRO A 41 -10.09 1.25 -13.37
N GLU A 42 -11.22 1.20 -12.67
CA GLU A 42 -11.25 1.16 -11.21
C GLU A 42 -11.60 -0.24 -10.66
N ARG A 43 -11.14 -0.49 -9.42
CA ARG A 43 -11.48 -1.71 -8.67
C ARG A 43 -12.91 -1.65 -8.14
N ILE A 44 -13.62 -2.78 -8.23
CA ILE A 44 -15.02 -2.91 -7.84
C ILE A 44 -15.16 -3.71 -6.54
N ALA A 45 -16.08 -3.33 -5.65
CA ALA A 45 -16.46 -4.10 -4.46
C ALA A 45 -16.95 -5.52 -4.79
N PHE A 46 -16.55 -6.53 -4.02
CA PHE A 46 -16.96 -7.92 -4.27
C PHE A 46 -18.47 -8.15 -4.33
N PRO A 47 -19.29 -7.59 -3.42
CA PRO A 47 -20.75 -7.76 -3.50
C PRO A 47 -21.32 -7.20 -4.82
N TYR A 48 -20.75 -6.10 -5.31
CA TYR A 48 -21.18 -5.48 -6.56
C TYR A 48 -20.75 -6.29 -7.78
N GLN A 49 -19.53 -6.85 -7.77
CA GLN A 49 -19.08 -7.78 -8.82
C GLN A 49 -20.00 -8.99 -8.92
N GLN A 50 -20.37 -9.58 -7.78
CA GLN A 50 -21.25 -10.75 -7.73
C GLN A 50 -22.69 -10.41 -8.14
N GLY A 51 -23.18 -9.24 -7.74
CA GLY A 51 -24.55 -8.80 -8.04
C GLY A 51 -24.75 -8.37 -9.49
N TYR A 52 -23.74 -7.76 -10.12
CA TYR A 52 -23.85 -7.17 -11.45
C TYR A 52 -22.82 -7.71 -12.43
N CYS A 53 -21.52 -7.58 -12.14
CA CYS A 53 -20.48 -7.70 -13.16
C CYS A 53 -20.27 -9.12 -13.68
N LEU A 54 -20.44 -10.14 -12.83
CA LEU A 54 -20.15 -11.55 -13.15
C LEU A 54 -21.36 -12.31 -13.72
N GLY A 55 -22.52 -11.67 -13.85
CA GLY A 55 -23.75 -12.31 -14.32
C GLY A 55 -24.64 -11.37 -15.13
N LYS A 56 -25.81 -11.87 -15.55
CA LYS A 56 -26.70 -11.20 -16.52
C LYS A 56 -27.20 -9.83 -16.06
N ASN A 57 -27.21 -9.62 -14.75
CA ASN A 57 -27.64 -8.38 -14.10
C ASN A 57 -26.78 -7.18 -14.51
N HIS A 58 -25.63 -7.36 -15.16
CA HIS A 58 -24.86 -6.25 -15.72
C HIS A 58 -25.69 -5.34 -16.65
N GLN A 59 -26.76 -5.87 -17.27
CA GLN A 59 -27.69 -5.08 -18.08
C GLN A 59 -28.40 -3.97 -17.27
N ASP A 60 -28.57 -4.16 -15.97
CA ASP A 60 -29.15 -3.19 -15.02
C ASP A 60 -28.09 -2.35 -14.30
N CYS A 61 -26.80 -2.57 -14.60
CA CYS A 61 -25.71 -1.84 -13.98
C CYS A 61 -25.64 -0.40 -14.56
N PRO A 62 -25.70 0.65 -13.73
CA PRO A 62 -25.65 2.03 -14.21
C PRO A 62 -24.34 2.40 -14.91
N LEU A 63 -23.23 1.76 -14.52
CA LEU A 63 -21.94 1.91 -15.20
C LEU A 63 -21.95 1.30 -16.60
N PHE A 64 -22.59 0.13 -16.77
CA PHE A 64 -22.71 -0.53 -18.06
C PHE A 64 -23.65 0.23 -19.00
N GLN A 65 -24.77 0.74 -18.47
CA GLN A 65 -25.72 1.56 -19.21
C GLN A 65 -25.20 2.97 -19.56
N GLY A 66 -24.09 3.40 -18.94
CA GLY A 66 -23.55 4.74 -19.12
C GLY A 66 -24.40 5.84 -18.48
N THR A 67 -25.27 5.50 -17.52
CA THR A 67 -26.08 6.50 -16.79
C THR A 67 -25.26 7.26 -15.74
N THR A 68 -24.10 6.72 -15.37
CA THR A 68 -23.09 7.37 -14.52
C THR A 68 -21.70 7.11 -15.06
N HIS A 69 -20.85 8.14 -14.97
CA HIS A 69 -19.41 8.07 -15.27
C HIS A 69 -18.56 8.06 -13.99
N LYS A 70 -19.21 7.91 -12.83
CA LYS A 70 -18.54 7.82 -11.52
C LYS A 70 -18.91 6.51 -10.86
N MET A 71 -17.93 5.90 -10.19
CA MET A 71 -18.14 4.69 -9.40
C MET A 71 -19.25 4.90 -8.35
N PRO A 72 -20.36 4.13 -8.40
CA PRO A 72 -21.40 4.19 -7.38
C PRO A 72 -20.85 3.86 -5.98
N PRO A 73 -21.40 4.45 -4.90
CA PRO A 73 -20.93 4.19 -3.54
C PRO A 73 -20.92 2.71 -3.13
N GLU A 74 -21.90 1.94 -3.60
CA GLU A 74 -22.04 0.50 -3.37
C GLU A 74 -21.06 -0.34 -4.20
N ALA A 75 -20.62 0.18 -5.35
CA ALA A 75 -19.63 -0.45 -6.21
C ALA A 75 -18.19 -0.11 -5.79
N ARG A 76 -18.03 0.96 -5.00
CA ARG A 76 -16.73 1.45 -4.55
C ARG A 76 -16.02 0.41 -3.72
N TRP A 77 -14.82 0.03 -4.15
CA TRP A 77 -13.95 -0.82 -3.36
C TRP A 77 -13.66 -0.16 -2.01
N ARG A 78 -14.06 -0.83 -0.93
CA ARG A 78 -13.71 -0.48 0.46
C ARG A 78 -12.81 -1.54 1.06
N GLY A 79 -11.94 -2.13 0.24
CA GLY A 79 -10.95 -3.04 0.77
C GLY A 79 -10.10 -2.32 1.80
N ARG A 80 -9.76 -3.09 2.83
CA ARG A 80 -8.68 -2.70 3.72
C ARG A 80 -7.42 -2.75 2.86
N GLU A 81 -7.05 -1.63 2.25
CA GLU A 81 -5.64 -1.31 2.13
C GLU A 81 -5.16 -1.48 3.57
N THR A 82 -4.53 -2.61 3.90
CA THR A 82 -3.62 -2.57 5.02
C THR A 82 -2.54 -1.64 4.50
N PRO A 83 -2.47 -0.35 4.89
CA PRO A 83 -1.18 0.32 4.81
C PRO A 83 -0.24 -0.68 5.46
N LEU A 84 0.88 -0.98 4.79
CA LEU A 84 1.91 -1.80 5.39
C LEU A 84 2.18 -1.15 6.75
N SER A 85 1.60 -1.74 7.80
CA SER A 85 1.56 -1.13 9.11
C SER A 85 2.94 -1.41 9.64
N VAL A 86 3.89 -0.55 9.28
CA VAL A 86 5.19 -0.50 9.92
C VAL A 86 4.87 -0.07 11.35
N PRO A 87 4.92 -0.98 12.34
CA PRO A 87 4.61 -0.58 13.68
C PRO A 87 5.68 0.43 14.08
N GLY A 88 5.27 1.68 14.27
CA GLY A 88 6.10 2.81 14.70
C GLY A 88 6.70 2.64 16.10
N LEU A 89 6.75 1.41 16.60
CA LEU A 89 7.25 1.03 17.91
C LEU A 89 8.78 0.90 17.93
N HIS A 90 9.42 0.45 16.86
CA HIS A 90 10.87 0.24 16.88
C HIS A 90 11.68 1.55 16.86
N TRP A 91 11.15 2.62 16.28
CA TRP A 91 11.87 3.91 16.21
C TRP A 91 12.03 4.57 17.59
N GLY A 92 11.00 4.48 18.44
CA GLY A 92 11.07 4.99 19.82
C GLY A 92 12.11 4.25 20.66
N TRP A 93 12.21 2.93 20.50
CA TRP A 93 13.23 2.12 21.18
C TRP A 93 14.65 2.40 20.68
N LEU A 94 14.82 2.63 19.38
CA LEU A 94 16.12 3.00 18.81
C LEU A 94 16.62 4.36 19.34
N LEU A 95 15.75 5.38 19.40
CA LEU A 95 16.10 6.67 20.00
C LEU A 95 16.46 6.55 21.48
N THR A 96 15.70 5.76 22.23
CA THR A 96 15.94 5.53 23.66
C THR A 96 17.31 4.88 23.89
N LEU A 97 17.65 3.84 23.12
CA LEU A 97 18.93 3.14 23.21
C LEU A 97 20.12 4.04 22.82
N PHE A 98 19.96 4.89 21.81
CA PHE A 98 20.98 5.85 21.39
C PHE A 98 21.29 6.89 22.49
N VAL A 99 20.27 7.46 23.14
CA VAL A 99 20.46 8.40 24.26
C VAL A 99 21.19 7.73 25.43
N ILE A 100 20.83 6.49 25.77
CA ILE A 100 21.51 5.73 26.83
C ILE A 100 22.99 5.51 26.47
N LEU A 101 23.30 5.09 25.25
CA LEU A 101 24.69 4.92 24.79
C LEU A 101 25.48 6.23 24.81
N ALA A 102 24.87 7.35 24.41
CA ALA A 102 25.51 8.67 24.45
C ALA A 102 25.79 9.13 25.89
N LEU A 103 24.87 8.89 26.83
CA LEU A 103 25.07 9.20 28.25
C LEU A 103 26.17 8.33 28.88
N LEU A 104 26.16 7.02 28.59
CA LEU A 104 27.19 6.11 29.10
C LEU A 104 28.57 6.38 28.46
N GLY A 105 28.62 6.65 27.16
CA GLY A 105 29.85 7.01 26.44
C GLY A 105 30.40 8.39 26.80
N GLY A 106 29.53 9.38 26.98
CA GLY A 106 29.90 10.73 27.41
C GLY A 106 30.37 10.80 28.86
N GLY A 107 29.76 9.99 29.75
CA GLY A 107 30.23 9.83 31.14
C GLY A 107 31.63 9.20 31.22
N ALA A 108 31.94 8.24 30.34
CA ALA A 108 33.27 7.62 30.28
C ALA A 108 34.36 8.60 29.79
N TRP A 109 34.04 9.54 28.90
CA TRP A 109 34.99 10.56 28.44
C TRP A 109 35.41 11.54 29.55
N LEU A 110 34.48 11.93 30.42
CA LEU A 110 34.79 12.84 31.54
C LEU A 110 35.65 12.20 32.65
N PHE A 111 35.58 10.88 32.82
CA PHE A 111 36.37 10.18 33.84
C PHE A 111 37.76 9.74 33.37
N THR A 112 37.97 9.61 32.04
CA THR A 112 39.22 9.08 31.48
C THR A 112 40.20 10.14 30.98
N HIS A 113 39.78 11.41 30.88
CA HIS A 113 40.70 12.51 30.58
C HIS A 113 41.21 13.13 31.88
N PRO A 114 42.43 12.79 32.36
CA PRO A 114 43.07 13.59 33.39
C PRO A 114 43.26 15.01 32.87
N ALA A 115 42.94 15.99 33.71
CA ALA A 115 43.22 17.40 33.46
C ALA A 115 44.69 17.54 33.01
N ALA A 116 44.91 18.24 31.89
CA ALA A 116 46.25 18.48 31.38
C ALA A 116 47.13 19.07 32.50
N PRO A 117 48.35 18.56 32.72
CA PRO A 117 49.23 19.13 33.72
C PRO A 117 49.58 20.56 33.31
N ALA A 118 49.34 21.51 34.21
CA ALA A 118 49.77 22.88 34.04
C ALA A 118 51.30 22.89 33.87
N VAL A 119 51.78 23.35 32.71
CA VAL A 119 53.21 23.53 32.45
C VAL A 119 53.66 24.76 33.24
N THR A 120 54.21 24.52 34.43
CA THR A 120 54.82 25.57 35.25
C THR A 120 56.18 25.92 34.66
N VAL A 121 56.25 27.04 33.94
CA VAL A 121 57.52 27.61 33.46
C VAL A 121 58.26 28.18 34.69
N SER A 122 59.40 27.57 35.05
CA SER A 122 60.27 28.08 36.12
C SER A 122 61.15 29.23 35.60
N PRO A 123 61.31 30.33 36.37
CA PRO A 123 62.23 31.39 35.99
C PRO A 123 63.68 30.99 36.34
N PHE A 124 64.55 31.05 35.33
CA PHE A 124 66.00 30.87 35.44
C PHE A 124 66.61 32.10 36.15
N PRO A 125 67.49 31.95 37.16
CA PRO A 125 68.26 33.08 37.68
C PRO A 125 69.50 33.36 36.80
N ALA A 126 69.89 34.63 36.79
CA ALA A 126 70.97 35.26 36.02
C ALA A 126 72.38 34.90 36.51
#